data_AF-A0A1S4DI82-F1
#
_entry.id   AF-A0A1S4DI82-F1
#
_cell.length_a   1.000
_cell.length_b   1.000
_cell.length_c   1.000
_cell.angle_alpha   90.00
_cell.angle_beta   90.00
_cell.angle_gamma   90.00
#
_symmetry.space_group_name_H-M   'P 1'
#
loop_
_entity.id
_entity.type
_entity.pdbx_description
1 polymer ?
#
loop_
_entity_poly.entity_id
_entity_poly.type
_entity_poly.pdbx_seq_one_letter_code
_entity_poly.pdbx_strand_id
1 'polypeptide(L)'
;MVKEEDSKTLELFLKIGLDEKTAKNTLANNKVTTNLTAVIHEAAVTDGCDRTVGNLIYTVATKFPANALNHRPTLLQYIVSTKIKTPAQLEAAFTFLAATASGNLNTQEFDEACGVGKKSCFPKSN
;
A
#
# COMPACT_ATOMS: atom_id res chain seq x y z
N MET A 1 -32.04 4.29 -7.45
CA MET A 1 -30.76 3.95 -8.11
C MET A 1 -29.63 4.24 -7.13
N VAL A 2 -29.26 3.25 -6.32
CA VAL A 2 -28.05 3.29 -5.49
C VAL A 2 -27.76 1.84 -5.14
N LYS A 3 -26.66 1.28 -5.68
CA LYS A 3 -25.95 0.04 -5.27
C LYS A 3 -25.03 -0.57 -6.35
N GLU A 4 -24.89 0.03 -7.53
CA GLU A 4 -23.93 -0.48 -8.53
C GLU A 4 -22.47 -0.16 -8.18
N GLU A 5 -22.21 0.97 -7.53
CA GLU A 5 -20.85 1.40 -7.19
C GLU A 5 -20.27 0.60 -6.01
N ASP A 6 -21.10 0.31 -4.99
CA ASP A 6 -20.71 -0.53 -3.86
C ASP A 6 -20.35 -1.94 -4.30
N SER A 7 -21.10 -2.51 -5.26
CA SER A 7 -20.84 -3.85 -5.77
C SER A 7 -19.51 -3.91 -6.52
N LYS A 8 -19.24 -2.94 -7.40
CA LYS A 8 -17.95 -2.86 -8.12
C LYS A 8 -16.77 -2.67 -7.16
N THR A 9 -16.97 -1.87 -6.12
CA THR A 9 -15.94 -1.63 -5.10
C THR A 9 -15.70 -2.87 -4.23
N LEU A 10 -16.76 -3.61 -3.89
CA LEU A 10 -16.64 -4.90 -3.23
C LEU A 10 -15.83 -5.88 -4.08
N GLU A 11 -16.16 -5.98 -5.37
CA GLU A 11 -15.46 -6.86 -6.31
C GLU A 11 -13.98 -6.49 -6.43
N LEU A 12 -13.64 -5.20 -6.48
CA LEU A 12 -12.26 -4.71 -6.45
C LEU A 12 -11.52 -5.17 -5.17
N PHE A 13 -12.16 -5.05 -4.01
CA PHE A 13 -11.58 -5.48 -2.74
C PHE A 13 -11.35 -7.00 -2.70
N LEU A 14 -12.26 -7.79 -3.26
CA LEU A 14 -12.09 -9.23 -3.39
C LEU A 14 -10.97 -9.59 -4.38
N LYS A 15 -10.87 -8.86 -5.50
CA LYS A 15 -9.84 -9.06 -6.53
C LYS A 15 -8.42 -8.82 -6.06
N ILE A 16 -8.22 -7.91 -5.09
CA ILE A 16 -6.92 -7.72 -4.46
C ILE A 16 -6.63 -8.80 -3.38
N GLY A 17 -7.57 -9.70 -3.10
CA GLY A 17 -7.40 -10.80 -2.16
C GLY A 17 -7.84 -10.49 -0.73
N LEU A 18 -8.68 -9.47 -0.52
CA LEU A 18 -9.37 -9.29 0.76
C LEU A 18 -10.47 -10.33 0.93
N ASP A 19 -10.73 -10.71 2.18
CA ASP A 19 -11.87 -11.55 2.52
C ASP A 19 -13.18 -10.77 2.40
N GLU A 20 -14.27 -11.44 2.01
CA GLU A 20 -15.61 -10.83 1.92
C GLU A 20 -16.00 -10.08 3.19
N LYS A 21 -15.66 -10.60 4.36
CA LYS A 21 -15.99 -9.96 5.63
C LYS A 21 -15.26 -8.63 5.78
N THR A 22 -13.98 -8.58 5.44
CA THR A 22 -13.15 -7.36 5.49
C THR A 22 -13.58 -6.36 4.42
N ALA A 23 -13.87 -6.84 3.21
CA ALA A 23 -14.34 -6.00 2.11
C ALA A 23 -15.67 -5.31 2.45
N LYS A 24 -16.65 -6.06 3.01
CA LYS A 24 -17.93 -5.52 3.48
C LYS A 24 -17.76 -4.55 4.65
N ASN A 25 -16.88 -4.85 5.60
CA ASN A 25 -16.56 -3.92 6.70
C ASN A 25 -15.93 -2.61 6.18
N THR A 26 -15.04 -2.74 5.19
CA THR A 26 -14.40 -1.59 4.56
C THR A 26 -15.44 -0.72 3.85
N LEU A 27 -16.34 -1.32 3.07
CA LEU A 27 -17.47 -0.63 2.43
C LEU A 27 -18.38 0.09 3.40
N ALA A 28 -18.62 -0.47 4.58
CA ALA A 28 -19.37 0.21 5.64
C ALA A 28 -18.66 1.48 6.12
N ASN A 29 -17.34 1.56 5.97
CA ASN A 29 -16.52 2.73 6.26
C ASN A 29 -16.26 3.56 5.00
N ASN A 30 -17.15 4.53 4.72
CA ASN A 30 -17.02 5.42 3.56
C ASN A 30 -15.62 6.05 3.42
N LYS A 31 -15.02 6.52 4.53
CA LYS A 31 -13.66 7.09 4.52
C LYS A 31 -12.60 6.09 4.02
N VAL A 32 -12.62 4.88 4.58
CA VAL A 32 -11.65 3.83 4.21
C VAL A 32 -11.94 3.34 2.79
N THR A 33 -13.21 3.23 2.41
CA THR A 33 -13.64 2.86 1.06
C THR A 33 -13.08 3.80 0.00
N THR A 34 -13.27 5.10 0.17
CA THR A 34 -12.75 6.10 -0.77
C THR A 34 -11.23 6.06 -0.84
N ASN A 35 -10.55 5.98 0.31
CA ASN A 35 -9.09 5.87 0.35
C ASN A 35 -8.60 4.60 -0.33
N LEU A 36 -9.15 3.43 0.01
CA LEU A 36 -8.73 2.15 -0.55
C LEU A 36 -8.99 2.07 -2.05
N THR A 37 -10.15 2.56 -2.51
CA THR A 37 -10.47 2.62 -3.94
C THR A 37 -9.49 3.50 -4.69
N ALA A 38 -9.20 4.70 -4.18
CA ALA A 38 -8.20 5.58 -4.78
C ALA A 38 -6.82 4.92 -4.87
N VAL A 39 -6.38 4.26 -3.78
CA VAL A 39 -5.11 3.54 -3.71
C VAL A 39 -5.07 2.36 -4.71
N ILE A 40 -6.15 1.60 -4.86
CA ILE A 40 -6.24 0.49 -5.83
C ILE A 40 -6.10 1.02 -7.26
N HIS A 41 -6.75 2.13 -7.58
CA HIS A 41 -6.66 2.78 -8.89
C HIS A 41 -5.25 3.33 -9.15
N GLU A 42 -4.62 3.98 -8.18
CA GLU A 42 -3.24 4.47 -8.28
C GLU A 42 -2.22 3.33 -8.46
N ALA A 43 -2.44 2.21 -7.76
CA ALA A 43 -1.63 1.01 -7.90
C ALA A 43 -1.89 0.27 -9.22
N ALA A 44 -2.92 0.65 -9.98
CA ALA A 44 -3.35 -0.02 -11.21
C ALA A 44 -3.61 -1.53 -11.02
N VAL A 45 -4.08 -1.94 -9.84
CA VAL A 45 -4.38 -3.36 -9.51
C VAL A 45 -5.87 -3.70 -9.60
N THR A 46 -6.63 -2.92 -10.36
CA THR A 46 -8.07 -3.12 -10.57
C THR A 46 -8.39 -4.42 -11.30
N ASP A 47 -7.43 -4.96 -12.08
CA ASP A 47 -7.57 -6.23 -12.77
C ASP A 47 -7.55 -7.42 -11.80
N GLY A 48 -6.82 -7.27 -10.69
CA GLY A 48 -6.56 -8.28 -9.67
C GLY A 48 -5.08 -8.30 -9.30
N CYS A 49 -4.76 -8.74 -8.09
CA CYS A 49 -3.38 -8.89 -7.66
C CYS A 49 -3.19 -10.03 -6.67
N ASP A 50 -1.92 -10.29 -6.33
CA ASP A 50 -1.59 -11.32 -5.35
C ASP A 50 -2.16 -10.95 -3.98
N ARG A 51 -2.63 -11.94 -3.22
CA ARG A 51 -3.16 -11.74 -1.86
C ARG A 51 -2.15 -11.01 -0.98
N THR A 52 -0.85 -11.23 -1.18
CA THR A 52 0.20 -10.52 -0.45
C THR A 52 0.19 -9.02 -0.78
N VAL A 53 0.11 -8.69 -2.07
CA VAL A 53 0.07 -7.30 -2.57
C VAL A 53 -1.18 -6.58 -2.06
N GLY A 54 -2.36 -7.19 -2.14
CA GLY A 54 -3.57 -6.56 -1.68
C GLY A 54 -3.62 -6.32 -0.17
N ASN A 55 -3.08 -7.23 0.65
CA ASN A 55 -2.95 -6.99 2.10
C ASN A 55 -2.04 -5.79 2.41
N LEU A 56 -0.95 -5.64 1.66
CA LEU A 56 -0.05 -4.48 1.80
C LEU A 56 -0.76 -3.19 1.36
N ILE A 57 -1.46 -3.20 0.22
CA ILE A 57 -2.25 -2.07 -0.28
C ILE A 57 -3.34 -1.66 0.71
N TYR A 58 -4.03 -2.63 1.32
CA TYR A 58 -5.02 -2.38 2.37
C TYR A 58 -4.40 -1.70 3.60
N THR A 59 -3.22 -2.15 3.99
CA THR A 59 -2.45 -1.54 5.08
C THR A 59 -2.05 -0.12 4.73
N VAL A 60 -1.64 0.16 3.48
CA VAL A 60 -1.38 1.52 2.99
C VAL A 60 -2.64 2.38 3.12
N ALA A 61 -3.80 1.94 2.62
CA ALA A 61 -5.00 2.76 2.67
C ALA A 61 -5.45 3.16 4.09
N THR A 62 -5.11 2.35 5.11
CA THR A 62 -5.55 2.50 6.50
C THR A 62 -4.50 3.11 7.44
N LYS A 63 -3.21 2.80 7.23
CA LYS A 63 -2.11 3.26 8.09
C LYS A 63 -1.23 4.35 7.47
N PHE A 64 -1.38 4.65 6.18
CA PHE A 64 -0.46 5.55 5.52
C PHE A 64 -0.45 6.95 6.15
N PRO A 65 0.74 7.53 6.37
CA PRO A 65 0.88 8.80 7.08
C PRO A 65 0.31 9.97 6.26
N ALA A 66 -0.63 10.72 6.85
CA ALA A 66 -1.35 11.79 6.17
C ALA A 66 -0.47 12.98 5.73
N ASN A 67 0.69 13.17 6.38
CA ASN A 67 1.66 14.21 6.03
C ASN A 67 2.50 13.89 4.78
N ALA A 68 2.43 12.65 4.27
CA ALA A 68 3.24 12.17 3.15
C ALA A 68 2.42 11.64 1.97
N LEU A 69 1.14 12.05 1.86
CA LEU A 69 0.20 11.54 0.84
C LEU A 69 0.71 11.69 -0.59
N ASN A 70 1.57 12.69 -0.86
CA ASN A 70 2.20 12.89 -2.16
C ASN A 70 3.11 11.72 -2.60
N HIS A 71 3.64 10.94 -1.64
CA HIS A 71 4.51 9.80 -1.91
C HIS A 71 3.77 8.45 -1.93
N ARG A 72 2.46 8.45 -1.62
CA ARG A 72 1.61 7.26 -1.65
C ARG A 72 1.70 6.49 -2.98
N PRO A 73 1.54 7.12 -4.16
CA PRO A 73 1.65 6.41 -5.43
C PRO A 73 3.02 5.75 -5.64
N THR A 74 4.10 6.38 -5.19
CA THR A 74 5.45 5.79 -5.26
C THR A 74 5.53 4.52 -4.43
N LEU A 75 5.04 4.53 -3.19
CA LEU A 75 5.03 3.33 -2.35
C LEU A 75 4.24 2.18 -2.99
N LEU A 76 3.09 2.48 -3.60
CA LEU A 76 2.25 1.48 -4.26
C LEU A 76 2.98 0.83 -5.43
N GLN A 77 3.69 1.62 -6.25
CA GLN A 77 4.52 1.09 -7.34
C GLN A 77 5.57 0.09 -6.86
N TYR A 78 6.14 0.30 -5.67
CA TYR A 78 7.10 -0.65 -5.08
C TYR A 78 6.43 -1.96 -4.66
N ILE A 79 5.20 -1.90 -4.13
CA ILE A 79 4.44 -3.11 -3.76
C ILE A 79 4.06 -3.89 -5.03
N VAL A 80 3.55 -3.20 -6.05
CA VAL A 80 3.11 -3.81 -7.32
C VAL A 80 4.31 -4.36 -8.11
N SER A 81 5.45 -3.67 -8.11
CA SER A 81 6.71 -4.20 -8.65
C SER A 81 7.30 -5.33 -7.80
N THR A 82 6.64 -5.73 -6.71
CA THR A 82 7.08 -6.76 -5.78
C THR A 82 8.43 -6.46 -5.12
N LYS A 83 8.82 -5.18 -5.01
CA LYS A 83 9.99 -4.75 -4.24
C LYS A 83 9.73 -4.87 -2.74
N ILE A 84 8.55 -4.44 -2.31
CA ILE A 84 8.07 -4.57 -0.93
C ILE A 84 7.14 -5.79 -0.89
N LYS A 85 7.57 -6.85 -0.21
CA LYS A 85 6.80 -8.10 -0.06
C LYS A 85 6.43 -8.40 1.38
N THR A 86 7.11 -7.78 2.34
CA THR A 86 6.89 -8.05 3.76
C THR A 86 6.34 -6.83 4.48
N PRO A 87 5.52 -7.04 5.53
CA PRO A 87 4.98 -5.95 6.34
C PRO A 87 6.09 -5.13 7.03
N ALA A 88 7.22 -5.76 7.37
CA ALA A 88 8.36 -5.06 7.97
C ALA A 88 8.95 -3.99 7.03
N GLN A 89 9.10 -4.33 5.73
CA GLN A 89 9.54 -3.37 4.72
C GLN A 89 8.52 -2.23 4.55
N LEU A 90 7.22 -2.55 4.61
CA LEU A 90 6.15 -1.57 4.50
C LEU A 90 6.14 -0.58 5.68
N GLU A 91 6.32 -1.06 6.91
CA GLU A 91 6.35 -0.20 8.11
C GLU A 91 7.61 0.70 8.10
N ALA A 92 8.74 0.19 7.65
CA ALA A 92 9.95 1.00 7.43
C ALA A 92 9.71 2.09 6.37
N ALA A 93 9.01 1.74 5.29
CA ALA A 93 8.60 2.69 4.27
C ALA A 93 7.72 3.80 4.86
N PHE A 94 6.70 3.47 5.65
CA PHE A 94 5.85 4.48 6.31
C PHE A 94 6.66 5.42 7.18
N THR A 95 7.62 4.90 7.94
CA THR A 95 8.50 5.71 8.79
C THR A 95 9.33 6.69 7.97
N PHE A 96 9.94 6.21 6.88
CA PHE A 96 10.72 7.05 5.97
C PHE A 96 9.86 8.12 5.28
N LEU A 97 8.68 7.73 4.81
CA LEU A 97 7.72 8.64 4.17
C LEU A 97 7.22 9.70 5.14
N ALA A 98 6.87 9.31 6.37
CA ALA A 98 6.45 10.24 7.41
C ALA A 98 7.55 11.25 7.75
N ALA A 99 8.81 10.81 7.77
CA ALA A 99 9.97 11.69 7.98
C ALA A 99 10.23 12.62 6.78
N THR A 100 10.05 12.11 5.56
CA THR A 100 10.18 12.89 4.31
C THR A 100 9.03 13.91 4.16
N ALA A 101 7.84 13.55 4.62
CA ALA A 101 6.60 14.32 4.52
C ALA A 101 6.29 14.80 3.08
N SER A 102 6.51 16.08 2.79
CA SER A 102 6.30 16.68 1.46
C SER A 102 7.61 16.99 0.71
N GLY A 103 8.73 16.51 1.24
CA GLY A 103 10.05 16.69 0.63
C GLY A 103 10.24 15.87 -0.63
N ASN A 104 11.43 15.94 -1.23
CA ASN A 104 11.78 15.05 -2.34
C ASN A 104 12.11 13.66 -1.81
N LEU A 105 11.34 12.66 -2.26
CA LEU A 105 11.62 11.27 -1.93
C LEU A 105 12.86 10.80 -2.70
N ASN A 106 13.95 10.58 -1.98
CA ASN A 106 15.12 9.92 -2.56
C ASN A 106 14.88 8.42 -2.67
N THR A 107 14.67 7.93 -3.90
CA THR A 107 14.42 6.51 -4.16
C THR A 107 15.54 5.60 -3.70
N GLN A 108 16.80 6.08 -3.64
CA GLN A 108 17.94 5.29 -3.19
C GLN A 108 17.90 5.06 -1.68
N GLU A 109 17.80 6.15 -0.90
CA GLU A 109 17.65 6.06 0.56
C GLU A 109 16.38 5.33 0.96
N PHE A 110 15.29 5.52 0.20
CA PHE A 110 14.05 4.80 0.41
C PHE A 110 14.21 3.28 0.19
N ASP A 111 14.88 2.85 -0.89
CA ASP A 111 15.15 1.43 -1.16
C ASP A 111 15.98 0.82 -0.01
N GLU A 112 16.98 1.54 0.49
CA GLU A 112 17.80 1.12 1.63
C GLU A 112 17.02 1.06 2.95
N ALA A 113 16.22 2.08 3.25
CA ALA A 113 15.38 2.15 4.44
C ALA A 113 14.34 1.02 4.44
N CYS A 114 13.78 0.72 3.28
CA CYS A 114 12.83 -0.38 3.10
C CYS A 114 13.51 -1.75 2.97
N GLY A 115 14.85 -1.82 2.96
CA GLY A 115 15.59 -3.08 2.77
C GLY A 115 15.30 -3.77 1.44
N VAL A 116 14.96 -3.01 0.41
CA VAL A 116 14.80 -3.52 -0.96
C VAL A 116 16.20 -3.78 -1.53
N GLY A 117 16.40 -4.88 -2.26
CA GLY A 117 17.69 -5.22 -2.86
C GLY A 117 18.79 -5.68 -1.89
N LYS A 118 18.64 -5.53 -0.57
CA LYS A 118 19.60 -6.08 0.39
C LYS A 118 19.38 -7.59 0.55
N LYS A 119 20.07 -8.38 -0.29
CA LYS A 119 20.60 -9.68 0.19
C LYS A 119 21.42 -9.33 1.42
N SER A 120 21.03 -9.83 2.59
CA SER A 120 21.80 -9.66 3.83
C SER A 120 23.20 -10.26 3.67
N CYS A 121 24.13 -9.48 3.12
CA CYS A 121 25.50 -9.45 3.59
C CYS A 121 25.56 -8.30 4.59
N PHE A 122 25.19 -8.58 5.84
CA PHE A 122 25.78 -7.88 6.97
C PHE A 122 27.28 -8.20 6.98
N PRO A 123 28.16 -7.20 6.91
CA PRO A 123 29.28 -7.22 7.83
C PRO A 123 29.45 -5.91 8.61
N LYS A 124 29.62 -6.14 9.92
CA LYS A 124 30.38 -5.40 10.94
C LYS A 124 30.03 -3.96 11.30
N SER A 125 29.89 -3.75 12.60
CA SER A 125 30.64 -2.78 13.42
C SER A 125 30.38 -3.13 14.90
N ASN A 126 31.30 -3.16 15.86
CA ASN A 126 32.76 -3.23 15.98
C ASN A 126 33.00 -3.78 17.40
#